data_AF-A0A973QX18-F1
#
_entry.id   AF-A0A973QX18-F1
#
_cell.length_a   1.000
_cell.length_b   1.000
_cell.length_c   1.000
_cell.angle_alpha   90.00
_cell.angle_beta   90.00
_cell.angle_gamma   90.00
#
_symmetry.space_group_name_H-M   'P 1'
#
loop_
_entity.id
_entity.type
_entity.pdbx_description
1 polymer ?
#
loop_
_entity_poly.entity_id
_entity_poly.type
_entity_poly.pdbx_seq_one_letter_code
_entity_poly.pdbx_strand_id
1 'polypeptide(L)' 'MATFAFDTPCLGRVRRPNAHHRLFCLPFPGAAASAFLPWADVLPLDVELWAVQLPGREDRFVE' A
#
# COMPACT_ATOMS: atom_id res chain seq x y z
N MET A 1 2.78 -6.24 12.51
CA MET A 1 3.54 -5.42 11.55
C MET A 1 3.25 -5.95 10.17
N ALA A 2 2.29 -5.34 9.47
CA ALA A 2 1.90 -5.77 8.14
C ALA A 2 2.97 -5.36 7.12
N THR A 3 3.43 -6.32 6.31
CA THR A 3 4.41 -6.06 5.26
C THR A 3 3.70 -5.73 3.95
N PHE A 4 4.03 -4.59 3.36
CA PHE A 4 3.62 -4.25 2.00
C PHE A 4 4.47 -5.04 1.00
N ALA A 5 3.80 -5.74 0.08
CA ALA A 5 4.43 -6.33 -1.08
C ALA A 5 4.22 -5.42 -2.29
N PHE A 6 5.32 -4.95 -2.89
CA PHE A 6 5.31 -4.23 -4.17
C PHE A 6 5.40 -5.26 -5.31
N ASP A 7 4.24 -5.81 -5.67
CA ASP A 7 4.12 -6.82 -6.74
C ASP A 7 4.12 -6.18 -8.14
N THR A 8 3.92 -4.85 -8.21
CA THR A 8 3.88 -4.02 -9.42
C THR A 8 4.61 -2.71 -9.10
N PRO A 9 5.37 -2.10 -10.03
CA PRO A 9 6.33 -1.01 -9.75
C PRO A 9 5.77 0.29 -9.14
N CYS A 10 4.47 0.37 -8.90
CA CYS A 10 3.79 1.53 -8.31
C CYS A 10 2.67 1.13 -7.33
N LEU A 11 2.61 -0.14 -6.92
CA LEU A 11 1.47 -0.64 -6.15
C LEU A 11 1.94 -1.58 -5.04
N GLY A 12 1.85 -1.06 -3.82
CA GLY A 12 2.09 -1.83 -2.63
C GLY A 12 0.77 -2.37 -2.08
N ARG A 13 0.77 -3.62 -1.62
CA ARG A 13 -0.41 -4.19 -0.96
C ARG A 13 -0.08 -5.01 0.28
N VAL A 14 -1.04 -5.07 1.21
CA VAL A 14 -1.03 -6.05 2.29
C VAL A 14 -1.84 -7.25 1.85
N ARG A 15 -1.16 -8.37 1.55
CA ARG A 15 -1.85 -9.57 1.07
C ARG A 15 -2.80 -10.10 2.14
N ARG A 16 -4.06 -10.26 1.76
CA ARG A 16 -5.09 -10.95 2.56
C ARG A 16 -5.85 -11.91 1.64
N PRO A 17 -5.51 -13.22 1.64
CA PRO A 17 -6.03 -14.17 0.66
C PRO A 17 -7.55 -14.39 0.73
N ASN A 18 -8.17 -14.11 1.89
CA ASN A 18 -9.61 -14.24 2.12
C ASN A 18 -10.34 -12.89 2.06
N ALA A 19 -9.71 -11.83 1.54
CA ALA A 19 -10.35 -10.53 1.42
C ALA A 19 -11.36 -10.52 0.26
N HIS A 20 -12.57 -10.05 0.54
CA HIS A 20 -13.64 -9.88 -0.45
C HIS A 20 -13.68 -8.47 -1.03
N HIS A 21 -13.04 -7.51 -0.34
CA HIS A 21 -13.02 -6.10 -0.71
C HIS A 21 -11.58 -5.62 -0.93
N ARG A 22 -11.39 -4.66 -1.84
CA ARG A 22 -10.10 -4.02 -2.11
C ARG A 22 -10.22 -2.53 -1.90
N LEU A 23 -9.38 -1.97 -1.04
CA LEU A 23 -9.31 -0.54 -0.77
C LEU A 23 -8.07 0.06 -1.44
N PHE A 24 -8.29 0.87 -2.47
CA PHE A 24 -7.23 1.63 -3.14
C PHE A 24 -7.02 2.97 -2.45
N CYS A 25 -5.81 3.19 -1.94
CA CYS A 25 -5.41 4.40 -1.25
C CYS A 25 -4.47 5.23 -2.12
N LEU A 26 -4.91 6.45 -2.47
CA LEU A 26 -4.11 7.42 -3.19
C LEU A 26 -3.51 8.41 -2.18
N PRO A 27 -2.17 8.52 -2.07
CA PRO A 27 -1.55 9.43 -1.14
C PRO A 27 -1.82 10.89 -1.55
N PHE A 28 -1.94 11.76 -0.55
CA PHE A 28 -2.02 13.19 -0.76
C PHE A 28 -0.66 13.75 -1.24
N PRO A 29 -0.62 14.94 -1.86
CA PRO A 29 0.63 15.56 -2.29
C PRO A 29 1.62 15.66 -1.13
N GLY A 30 2.83 15.12 -1.30
CA GLY A 30 3.83 15.10 -0.24
C GLY A 30 4.00 13.75 0.44
N ALA A 31 2.98 12.89 0.43
CA ALA A 31 3.01 11.57 1.07
C ALA A 31 3.40 10.44 0.11
N ALA A 32 3.72 9.30 0.71
CA ALA A 32 4.01 8.05 0.03
C ALA A 32 3.02 6.95 0.41
N ALA A 33 3.07 5.82 -0.30
CA ALA A 33 2.26 4.63 -0.01
C ALA A 33 2.40 4.15 1.45
N SER A 34 3.58 4.33 2.04
CA SER A 34 3.88 4.00 3.44
C SER A 34 2.98 4.71 4.46
N ALA A 35 2.38 5.87 4.11
CA ALA A 35 1.45 6.58 4.98
C ALA A 35 0.22 5.75 5.38
N PHE A 36 -0.12 4.74 4.58
CA PHE A 36 -1.25 3.84 4.82
C PHE A 36 -0.86 2.55 5.58
N LEU A 37 0.42 2.34 5.92
CA LEU A 37 0.87 1.18 6.70
C LEU A 37 0.07 0.93 7.98
N PRO A 38 -0.21 1.95 8.82
CA PRO A 38 -0.96 1.75 10.06
C PRO A 38 -2.41 1.29 9.82
N TRP A 39 -2.96 1.52 8.63
CA TRP A 39 -4.33 1.11 8.30
C TRP A 39 -4.45 -0.41 8.20
N ALA A 40 -3.36 -1.09 7.85
CA ALA A 40 -3.33 -2.55 7.79
C ALA A 40 -3.61 -3.22 9.14
N ASP A 41 -3.37 -2.53 10.27
CA ASP A 41 -3.61 -3.06 11.61
C ASP A 41 -5.05 -2.81 12.10
N VAL A 42 -5.77 -1.84 11.50
CA VAL A 42 -7.15 -1.48 11.90
C VAL A 42 -8.22 -1.91 10.90
N LEU A 43 -7.85 -2.18 9.64
CA LEU A 43 -8.80 -2.59 8.62
C LEU A 43 -9.33 -4.01 8.86
N PRO A 44 -10.64 -4.25 8.72
CA PRO A 44 -11.26 -5.56 8.78
C PRO A 44 -10.58 -6.59 7.88
N LEU A 45 -10.43 -7.83 8.34
CA LEU A 45 -9.66 -8.89 7.64
C LEU A 45 -10.19 -9.23 6.24
N ASP A 46 -11.44 -8.89 5.93
CA ASP A 46 -12.06 -9.06 4.63
C ASP A 46 -11.73 -7.94 3.62
N VAL A 47 -10.94 -6.94 4.02
CA VAL A 47 -10.47 -5.83 3.18
C VAL A 47 -8.97 -5.96 2.91
N GLU A 48 -8.58 -6.04 1.64
CA GLU A 48 -7.19 -5.96 1.18
C GLU A 48 -6.82 -4.49 0.96
N LEU A 49 -5.73 -4.04 1.58
CA LEU A 49 -5.23 -2.67 1.43
C LEU A 49 -4.27 -2.60 0.24
N TRP A 50 -4.53 -1.67 -0.69
CA TRP A 50 -3.73 -1.40 -1.87
C TRP A 50 -3.32 0.08 -1.85
N ALA A 51 -2.06 0.38 -1.50
CA ALA A 51 -1.55 1.74 -1.49
C ALA A 51 -0.77 2.02 -2.79
N VAL A 52 -1.17 3.09 -3.48
CA VAL A 52 -0.53 3.51 -4.73
C VAL A 52 0.74 4.28 -4.40
N GLN A 53 1.86 3.81 -4.93
CA GLN A 53 3.12 4.54 -4.93
C GLN A 53 3.22 5.36 -6.20
N LEU A 54 3.14 6.68 -6.05
CA LEU A 54 3.34 7.59 -7.18
C LEU A 54 4.81 7.55 -7.62
N PRO A 55 5.10 7.65 -8.94
CA PRO A 55 6.48 7.63 -9.43
C PRO A 55 7.31 8.76 -8.82
N GLY A 56 8.58 8.47 -8.53
CA GLY A 56 9.51 9.43 -7.89
C GLY A 56 9.31 9.61 -6.38
N ARG A 57 8.53 8.73 -5.71
CA ARG A 57 8.32 8.72 -4.26
C ARG A 57 8.87 7.44 -3.64
N GLU A 58 9.59 7.59 -2.53
CA GLU A 58 10.33 6.59 -1.71
C GLU A 58 11.33 5.69 -2.41
N ASP A 59 11.01 5.19 -3.60
CA ASP A 59 11.98 4.52 -4.46
C ASP A 59 12.91 5.60 -5.02
N ARG A 60 14.02 5.84 -4.30
CA ARG A 60 15.19 6.46 -4.92
C ARG A 60 15.76 5.41 -5.85
N PHE A 61 15.70 5.68 -7.15
CA PHE A 61 16.62 5.04 -8.08
C PHE A 61 18.04 5.33 -7.56
N VAL A 62 18.67 4.30 -7.00
CA VAL A 62 20.13 4.28 -6.87
C VAL A 62 20.62 3.91 -8.25
N GLU A 63 21.23 4.88 -8.93
CA GLU A 63 22.02 4.63 -10.14
C GLU A 63 23.28 3.84 -9.79
#